data_AF-A0A3B7A1W2-F1
#
_entry.id   AF-A0A3B7A1W2-F1
#
_cell.length_a   1.000
_cell.length_b   1.000
_cell.length_c   1.000
_cell.angle_alpha   90.00
_cell.angle_beta   90.00
_cell.angle_gamma   90.00
#
_symmetry.space_group_name_H-M   'P 1'
#
loop_
_entity.id
_entity.type
_entity.pdbx_description
1 polymer ?
#
loop_
_entity_poly.entity_id
_entity_poly.type
_entity_poly.pdbx_seq_one_letter_code
_entity_poly.pdbx_strand_id
1 'polypeptide(L)'
;MLRSFFIFIGVVLLGAVAWVWLTLNWSYSDGERAGYIQKLSRKGWLCKTWEGEVAMVTMPGAIPDRFEFSVREETIANKINALAGQRVVLSYEQHKFVPTNCFGETEYFVTDVRAVNEQPVSTAPPVAPPLNTPAAPAATLNAPAK
;
A
#
# COMPACT_ATOMS: atom_id res chain seq x y z
N MET A 1 34.78 -29.76 30.44
CA MET A 1 34.02 -28.51 30.65
C MET A 1 34.06 -27.61 29.42
N LEU A 2 35.24 -27.19 28.96
CA LEU A 2 35.36 -26.27 27.81
C LEU A 2 34.81 -26.83 26.47
N ARG A 3 34.99 -28.13 26.18
CA ARG A 3 34.43 -28.78 24.97
C ARG A 3 32.90 -28.78 24.95
N SER A 4 32.27 -29.17 26.07
CA SER A 4 30.80 -29.15 26.21
C SER A 4 30.23 -27.74 26.13
N PHE A 5 30.96 -26.74 26.64
CA PHE A 5 30.58 -25.33 26.52
C PHE A 5 30.57 -24.84 25.06
N PHE A 6 31.59 -25.16 24.28
CA PHE A 6 31.61 -24.83 22.85
C PHE A 6 30.53 -25.57 22.04
N ILE A 7 30.26 -26.84 22.36
CA ILE A 7 29.16 -27.60 21.74
C ILE A 7 27.82 -26.95 22.06
N PHE A 8 27.59 -26.57 23.31
CA PHE A 8 26.36 -25.88 23.72
C PHE A 8 26.18 -24.55 22.99
N ILE A 9 27.22 -23.71 22.94
CA ILE A 9 27.19 -22.45 22.17
C ILE A 9 26.89 -22.72 20.69
N GLY A 10 27.53 -23.73 20.10
CA GLY A 10 27.28 -24.12 18.71
C GLY A 10 25.82 -24.47 18.45
N VAL A 11 25.21 -25.28 19.32
CA VAL A 11 23.79 -25.67 19.22
C VAL A 11 22.87 -24.44 19.37
N VAL A 12 23.15 -23.55 20.31
CA VAL A 12 22.35 -22.33 20.52
C VAL A 12 22.43 -21.40 19.30
N LEU A 13 23.63 -21.19 18.74
CA LEU A 13 23.82 -20.37 17.55
C LEU A 13 23.10 -20.98 16.34
N LEU A 14 23.19 -22.29 16.15
CA LEU A 14 22.52 -22.98 15.05
C LEU A 14 21.00 -22.89 15.20
N GLY A 15 20.47 -23.02 16.42
CA GLY A 15 19.06 -22.79 16.73
C GLY A 15 18.61 -21.36 16.43
N ALA A 16 19.41 -20.35 16.76
CA ALA A 16 19.12 -18.95 16.47
C ALA A 16 19.09 -18.67 14.95
N VAL A 17 20.04 -19.22 14.19
CA VAL A 17 20.06 -19.08 12.72
C VAL A 17 18.85 -19.77 12.10
N ALA A 18 18.51 -20.98 12.55
CA ALA A 18 17.35 -21.71 12.06
C ALA A 18 16.04 -20.96 12.38
N TRP A 19 15.94 -20.36 13.57
CA TRP A 19 14.81 -19.53 13.96
C TRP A 19 14.64 -18.32 13.05
N VAL A 20 15.71 -17.52 12.86
CA VAL A 20 15.69 -16.34 11.98
C VAL A 20 15.30 -16.75 10.55
N TRP A 21 15.87 -17.84 10.04
CA TRP A 21 15.54 -18.33 8.72
C TRP A 21 14.06 -18.73 8.62
N LEU A 22 13.53 -19.43 9.62
CA LEU A 22 12.12 -19.83 9.63
C LEU A 22 11.20 -18.60 9.67
N THR A 23 11.43 -17.65 10.58
CA THR A 23 10.53 -16.50 10.76
C THR A 23 10.53 -15.56 9.57
N LEU A 24 11.63 -15.47 8.81
CA LEU A 24 11.74 -14.62 7.62
C LEU A 24 11.25 -15.26 6.32
N ASN A 25 10.95 -16.56 6.33
CA ASN A 25 10.44 -17.29 5.16
C ASN A 25 9.02 -17.83 5.38
N TRP A 26 8.53 -17.85 6.63
CA TRP A 26 7.20 -18.33 6.96
C TRP A 26 6.21 -17.18 7.07
N SER A 27 5.34 -17.04 6.07
CA SER A 27 4.21 -16.13 6.13
C SER A 27 3.12 -16.68 7.06
N TYR A 28 2.81 -15.93 8.12
CA TYR A 28 1.66 -16.20 8.98
C TYR A 28 0.34 -15.83 8.28
N SER A 29 0.34 -14.73 7.53
CA SER A 29 -0.80 -14.25 6.76
C SER A 29 -0.29 -13.45 5.59
N ASP A 30 -0.89 -13.61 4.43
CA ASP A 30 -0.73 -12.75 3.27
C ASP A 30 -2.01 -11.94 3.03
N GLY A 31 -1.90 -10.84 2.30
CA GLY A 31 -3.04 -10.01 1.95
C GLY A 31 -2.69 -8.78 1.13
N GLU A 32 -3.72 -7.97 0.87
CA GLU A 32 -3.60 -6.74 0.10
C GLU A 32 -4.17 -5.54 0.85
N ARG A 33 -3.54 -4.36 0.69
CA ARG A 33 -4.04 -3.08 1.21
C ARG A 33 -3.96 -2.00 0.14
N ALA A 34 -5.05 -1.26 -0.04
CA ALA A 34 -5.12 -0.16 -0.99
C ALA A 34 -4.98 1.19 -0.27
N GLY A 35 -4.22 2.11 -0.86
CA GLY A 35 -4.06 3.45 -0.31
C GLY A 35 -3.06 4.30 -1.08
N TYR A 36 -2.65 5.40 -0.47
CA TYR A 36 -1.66 6.31 -1.03
C TYR A 36 -0.34 6.18 -0.26
N ILE A 37 0.77 6.01 -1.00
CA ILE A 37 2.10 6.02 -0.41
C ILE A 37 2.36 7.42 0.18
N GLN A 38 2.46 7.52 1.50
CA GLN A 38 2.77 8.79 2.16
C GLN A 38 4.26 8.96 2.38
N LYS A 39 4.95 7.86 2.67
CA LYS A 39 6.36 7.91 3.05
C LYS A 39 7.02 6.58 2.71
N LEU A 40 8.26 6.67 2.25
CA LEU A 40 9.19 5.58 2.13
C LEU A 40 10.56 6.10 2.54
N SER A 41 11.24 5.44 3.46
CA SER A 41 12.50 5.90 3.99
C SER A 41 13.42 4.72 4.27
N ARG A 42 14.67 4.84 3.83
CA ARG A 42 15.72 3.87 4.15
C ARG A 42 16.35 4.23 5.49
N LYS A 43 16.03 3.48 6.55
CA LYS A 43 16.44 3.75 7.92
C LYS A 43 17.22 2.58 8.50
N GLY A 44 17.96 2.84 9.57
CA GLY A 44 18.78 1.86 10.27
C GLY A 44 20.25 2.26 10.37
N TRP A 45 20.87 1.93 11.50
CA TRP A 45 22.26 2.31 11.80
C TRP A 45 23.27 1.28 11.31
N LEU A 46 23.04 0.00 11.63
CA LEU A 46 23.87 -1.14 11.17
C LEU A 46 23.28 -1.84 9.94
N CYS A 47 21.97 -2.14 9.97
CA CYS A 47 21.23 -2.76 8.88
C CYS A 47 20.23 -1.73 8.36
N LYS A 48 20.37 -1.30 7.10
CA LYS A 48 19.43 -0.36 6.50
C LYS A 48 18.29 -1.12 5.84
N THR A 49 17.07 -0.86 6.27
CA THR A 49 15.83 -1.41 5.70
C THR A 49 14.99 -0.29 5.12
N TRP A 50 14.11 -0.61 4.18
CA TRP A 50 13.15 0.33 3.64
C TRP A 50 11.86 0.24 4.44
N GLU A 51 11.45 1.35 5.03
CA GLU A 51 10.26 1.43 5.87
C GLU A 51 9.31 2.44 5.26
N GLY A 52 8.06 2.04 5.06
CA GLY A 52 7.05 2.84 4.40
C GLY A 52 5.76 2.96 5.19
N GLU A 53 4.99 3.99 4.86
CA GLU A 53 3.68 4.26 5.44
C GLU A 53 2.67 4.51 4.29
N VAL A 54 1.55 3.80 4.31
CA VAL A 54 0.40 4.03 3.43
C VAL A 54 -0.75 4.65 4.20
N ALA A 55 -1.33 5.71 3.65
CA ALA A 55 -2.63 6.22 4.06
C ALA A 55 -3.74 5.41 3.39
N MET A 56 -4.47 4.66 4.19
CA MET A 56 -5.69 3.96 3.80
C MET A 56 -6.87 4.91 4.05
N VAL A 57 -7.53 5.33 2.97
CA VAL A 57 -8.74 6.15 3.08
C VAL A 57 -9.94 5.23 3.09
N THR A 58 -10.58 5.09 4.25
CA THR A 58 -11.78 4.28 4.42
C THR A 58 -13.06 5.10 4.17
N MET A 59 -13.04 6.41 4.49
CA MET A 59 -14.16 7.33 4.27
C MET A 59 -13.68 8.75 3.92
N PRO A 60 -14.33 9.46 2.97
CA PRO A 60 -14.03 10.86 2.69
C PRO A 60 -14.22 11.75 3.94
N GLY A 61 -13.24 12.59 4.25
CA GLY A 61 -13.28 13.50 5.40
C GLY A 61 -12.90 12.88 6.75
N ALA A 62 -12.67 11.57 6.82
CA ALA A 62 -12.08 10.91 7.98
C ALA A 62 -10.55 11.01 7.96
N ILE A 63 -9.92 10.90 9.14
CA ILE A 63 -8.46 10.79 9.24
C ILE A 63 -8.07 9.43 8.64
N PRO A 64 -7.18 9.39 7.62
CA PRO A 64 -6.78 8.14 7.01
C PRO A 64 -6.01 7.26 7.99
N ASP A 65 -6.35 5.97 8.01
CA ASP A 65 -5.60 4.99 8.79
C ASP A 65 -4.22 4.78 8.18
N ARG A 66 -3.20 4.71 9.03
CA ARG A 66 -1.83 4.47 8.59
C ARG A 66 -1.49 2.99 8.67
N PHE A 67 -0.96 2.46 7.57
CA PHE A 67 -0.36 1.13 7.53
C PHE A 67 1.15 1.28 7.35
N GLU A 68 1.89 0.87 8.37
CA GLU A 68 3.34 0.83 8.35
C GLU A 68 3.79 -0.54 7.82
N PHE A 69 4.80 -0.54 6.97
CA PHE A 69 5.31 -1.75 6.34
C PHE A 69 6.81 -1.66 6.10
N SER A 70 7.43 -2.83 6.01
CA SER A 70 8.86 -2.99 5.72
C SER A 70 9.06 -3.60 4.33
N VAL A 71 10.13 -3.21 3.65
CA VAL A 71 10.51 -3.76 2.33
C VAL A 71 11.94 -4.24 2.39
N ARG A 72 12.13 -5.51 2.05
CA ARG A 72 13.46 -6.16 2.06
C ARG A 72 14.16 -6.03 0.72
N GLU A 73 13.41 -6.07 -0.38
CA GLU A 73 13.97 -6.05 -1.73
C GLU A 73 14.03 -4.62 -2.30
N GLU A 74 15.19 -4.23 -2.82
CA GLU A 74 15.39 -2.88 -3.37
C GLU A 74 14.59 -2.63 -4.65
N THR A 75 14.31 -3.67 -5.44
CA THR A 75 13.47 -3.60 -6.64
C THR A 75 12.03 -3.18 -6.28
N ILE A 76 11.46 -3.76 -5.23
CA ILE A 76 10.13 -3.43 -4.72
C ILE A 76 10.12 -2.01 -4.14
N ALA A 77 11.15 -1.62 -3.38
CA ALA A 77 11.26 -0.26 -2.86
C ALA A 77 11.31 0.78 -4.00
N ASN A 78 12.06 0.51 -5.07
CA ASN A 78 12.10 1.37 -6.25
C ASN A 78 10.75 1.41 -6.98
N LYS A 79 10.04 0.28 -7.06
CA LYS A 79 8.68 0.22 -7.64
C LYS A 79 7.70 1.07 -6.83
N ILE A 80 7.75 0.99 -5.50
CA ILE A 80 6.92 1.82 -4.60
C ILE A 80 7.26 3.30 -4.78
N ASN A 81 8.55 3.64 -4.85
CA ASN A 81 8.98 5.02 -5.03
C ASN A 81 8.54 5.60 -6.39
N ALA A 82 8.56 4.79 -7.46
CA ALA A 82 8.06 5.19 -8.78
C ALA A 82 6.54 5.45 -8.80
N LEU A 83 5.80 4.81 -7.89
CA LEU A 83 4.35 4.95 -7.73
C LEU A 83 3.98 5.92 -6.59
N ALA A 84 4.96 6.66 -6.04
CA ALA A 84 4.71 7.63 -4.97
C ALA A 84 3.71 8.70 -5.42
N GLY A 85 2.77 9.03 -4.54
CA GLY A 85 1.68 9.97 -4.82
C GLY A 85 0.52 9.41 -5.64
N GLN A 86 0.62 8.18 -6.16
CA GLN A 86 -0.49 7.49 -6.81
C GLN A 86 -1.26 6.62 -5.80
N ARG A 87 -2.51 6.29 -6.15
CA ARG A 87 -3.25 5.26 -5.44
C ARG A 87 -2.72 3.89 -5.85
N VAL A 88 -2.29 3.11 -4.89
CA VAL A 88 -1.68 1.81 -5.11
C VAL A 88 -2.38 0.73 -4.29
N VAL A 89 -2.21 -0.51 -4.72
CA VAL A 89 -2.46 -1.69 -3.88
C VAL A 89 -1.12 -2.34 -3.57
N LEU A 90 -0.86 -2.52 -2.29
CA LEU A 90 0.28 -3.26 -1.76
C LEU A 90 -0.13 -4.70 -1.47
N SER A 91 0.67 -5.65 -1.93
CA SER A 91 0.62 -7.04 -1.51
C SER A 91 1.67 -7.24 -0.42
N TYR A 92 1.30 -7.88 0.68
CA TYR A 92 2.19 -8.07 1.81
C TYR A 92 2.08 -9.47 2.41
N GLU A 93 3.15 -9.87 3.08
CA GLU A 93 3.21 -11.04 3.94
C GLU A 93 3.51 -10.61 5.37
N GLN A 94 2.78 -11.17 6.33
CA GLN A 94 2.96 -10.96 7.75
C GLN A 94 3.86 -12.07 8.29
N HIS A 95 5.05 -11.70 8.74
CA HIS A 95 6.01 -12.63 9.32
C HIS A 95 6.09 -12.38 10.82
N LYS A 96 5.64 -13.35 11.63
CA LYS A 96 5.60 -13.21 13.09
C LYS A 96 6.94 -13.62 13.72
N PHE A 97 7.23 -13.00 14.87
CA PHE A 97 8.41 -13.30 15.70
C PHE A 97 9.76 -13.03 15.02
N VAL A 98 9.80 -12.02 14.14
CA VAL A 98 11.06 -11.51 13.58
C VAL A 98 11.91 -10.97 14.74
N PRO A 99 13.10 -11.54 14.99
CA PRO A 99 13.80 -11.35 16.27
C PRO A 99 14.49 -9.99 16.40
N THR A 100 14.72 -9.28 15.28
CA THR A 100 15.47 -8.02 15.29
C THR A 100 14.95 -7.06 14.22
N ASN A 101 15.06 -5.76 14.50
CA ASN A 101 14.74 -4.69 13.54
C ASN A 101 15.74 -4.61 12.37
N CYS A 102 16.81 -5.41 12.36
CA CYS A 102 17.71 -5.51 11.21
C CYS A 102 17.04 -6.09 9.95
N PHE A 103 15.90 -6.77 10.12
CA PHE A 103 15.17 -7.38 9.00
C PHE A 103 13.96 -6.56 8.54
N GLY A 104 13.45 -5.68 9.40
CA GLY A 104 12.33 -4.77 9.16
C GLY A 104 11.84 -4.19 10.50
N GLU A 105 11.31 -2.96 10.49
CA GLU A 105 10.72 -2.35 11.68
C GLU A 105 9.32 -2.92 12.00
N THR A 106 8.68 -3.55 11.02
CA THR A 106 7.33 -4.10 11.14
C THR A 106 7.30 -5.60 10.86
N GLU A 107 6.19 -6.24 11.23
CA GLU A 107 5.90 -7.63 10.86
C GLU A 107 5.32 -7.76 9.44
N TYR A 108 5.05 -6.65 8.74
CA TYR A 108 4.40 -6.64 7.43
C TYR A 108 5.42 -6.34 6.33
N PHE A 109 5.76 -7.36 5.57
CA PHE A 109 6.72 -7.29 4.47
C PHE A 109 5.99 -7.14 3.14
N VAL A 110 6.15 -6.01 2.47
CA VAL A 110 5.57 -5.82 1.14
C VAL A 110 6.35 -6.64 0.12
N THR A 111 5.61 -7.47 -0.61
CA THR A 111 6.13 -8.35 -1.65
C THR A 111 5.85 -7.82 -3.05
N ASP A 112 4.79 -7.02 -3.24
CA ASP A 112 4.52 -6.34 -4.51
C ASP A 112 3.69 -5.06 -4.35
N VAL A 113 3.74 -4.19 -5.36
CA VAL A 113 2.92 -2.99 -5.49
C VAL A 113 2.38 -2.84 -6.91
N ARG A 114 1.12 -2.41 -7.05
CA ARG A 114 0.53 -2.03 -8.34
C ARG A 114 -0.24 -0.73 -8.25
N ALA A 115 -0.20 0.05 -9.33
CA ALA A 115 -1.04 1.23 -9.46
C ALA A 115 -2.51 0.82 -9.62
N VAL A 116 -3.41 1.53 -8.96
CA VAL A 116 -4.83 1.47 -9.27
C VAL A 116 -5.08 2.49 -10.37
N ASN A 117 -5.35 2.01 -11.58
CA ASN A 117 -5.92 2.86 -12.61
C ASN A 117 -7.36 3.15 -12.18
N GLU A 118 -7.55 4.28 -11.51
CA GLU A 118 -8.87 4.82 -11.20
C GLU A 118 -9.52 5.14 -12.56
N GLN A 119 -10.25 4.19 -13.14
CA GLN A 119 -11.30 4.55 -14.09
C GLN A 119 -12.23 5.48 -13.31
N PRO A 120 -12.42 6.73 -13.73
CA PRO A 120 -13.35 7.61 -13.05
C PRO A 120 -14.73 6.98 -13.24
N VAL A 121 -15.17 6.18 -12.26
CA VAL A 121 -16.56 5.78 -12.15
C VAL A 121 -17.27 7.07 -11.82
N SER A 122 -17.77 7.70 -12.88
CA SER A 122 -18.61 8.88 -12.84
C SER A 122 -19.69 8.66 -11.80
N THR A 123 -19.54 9.29 -10.64
CA THR A 123 -20.58 9.37 -9.61
C THR A 123 -21.66 10.38 -9.98
N ALA A 124 -21.57 11.02 -11.16
CA ALA A 124 -22.70 11.73 -11.71
C ALA A 124 -23.82 10.70 -11.95
N PRO A 125 -25.03 10.92 -11.40
CA PRO A 125 -26.23 10.21 -11.85
C PRO A 125 -26.26 10.25 -13.38
N PRO A 126 -26.72 9.19 -14.08
CA PRO A 126 -26.94 9.28 -15.52
C PRO A 126 -27.76 10.55 -15.75
N VAL A 127 -27.14 11.54 -16.39
CA VAL A 127 -27.79 12.80 -16.75
C VAL A 127 -29.08 12.38 -17.44
N ALA A 128 -30.21 12.69 -16.83
CA ALA A 128 -31.51 12.40 -17.43
C ALA A 128 -31.47 12.92 -18.87
N PRO A 129 -31.99 12.16 -19.86
CA PRO A 129 -32.07 12.64 -21.23
C PRO A 129 -32.66 14.06 -21.22
N PRO A 130 -32.14 15.00 -22.04
CA PRO A 130 -32.70 16.34 -22.08
C PRO A 130 -34.19 16.20 -22.38
N LEU A 131 -35.04 16.62 -21.44
CA LEU A 131 -36.47 16.77 -21.66
C LEU A 131 -36.61 17.67 -22.88
N ASN A 132 -37.06 17.08 -23.99
CA ASN A 132 -37.38 17.75 -25.23
C ASN A 132 -38.33 18.90 -24.86
N THR A 133 -37.82 20.13 -24.81
CA THR A 133 -38.65 21.32 -24.70
C THR A 133 -39.47 21.38 -25.99
N PRO A 134 -40.81 21.33 -25.95
CA PRO A 134 -41.59 21.65 -27.12
C PRO A 134 -41.26 23.07 -27.53
N ALA A 135 -40.88 23.24 -28.80
CA ALA A 135 -40.60 24.52 -29.41
C ALA A 135 -41.70 25.52 -29.08
N ALA A 136 -41.30 26.69 -28.55
CA ALA A 136 -42.19 27.84 -28.45
C ALA A 136 -42.72 28.16 -29.87
N PRO A 137 -44.04 28.27 -30.07
CA PRO A 137 -44.55 28.68 -31.36
C PRO A 137 -44.15 30.14 -31.61
N ALA A 138 -43.45 30.36 -32.72
CA ALA A 138 -43.14 31.68 -33.25
C ALA A 138 -44.46 32.43 -33.52
N ALA A 139 -44.74 33.45 -32.72
CA ALA A 139 -45.80 34.39 -33.02
C ALA A 139 -45.28 35.41 -34.05
N THR A 140 -45.67 35.23 -35.30
CA THR A 140 -45.53 36.20 -36.39
C THR A 140 -46.41 37.41 -36.08
N LEU A 141 -45.81 38.53 -35.68
CA LEU A 141 -46.49 39.82 -35.63
C LEU A 141 -46.34 40.50 -36.99
N ASN A 142 -47.43 40.48 -37.75
CA ASN A 142 -47.57 41.13 -39.06
C ASN A 142 -47.45 42.65 -38.95
N ALA A 143 -46.94 43.22 -40.05
CA ALA A 143 -46.63 44.61 -40.33
C ALA A 143 -47.78 45.63 -40.07
N PRO A 144 -47.46 46.92 -39.87
CA PRO A 144 -48.45 47.98 -39.71
C PRO A 144 -49.06 48.39 -41.05
N ALA A 145 -50.37 48.62 -41.05
CA ALA A 145 -51.10 49.24 -42.15
C ALA A 145 -51.65 50.62 -41.72
N LYS A 146 -51.23 51.62 -42.51
CA LYS A 146 -51.78 52.97 -42.71
C LYS A 146 -51.47 54.07 -41.69
#